data_AF-A0A7V3QWH2-F1
#
_entry.id   AF-A0A7V3QWH2-F1
#
_cell.length_a   1.000
_cell.length_b   1.000
_cell.length_c   1.000
_cell.angle_alpha   90.00
_cell.angle_beta   90.00
_cell.angle_gamma   90.00
#
_symmetry.space_group_name_H-M   'P 1'
#
loop_
_entity.id
_entity.type
_entity.pdbx_description
1 polymer ?
#
loop_
_entity_poly.entity_id
_entity_poly.type
_entity_poly.pdbx_seq_one_letter_code
_entity_poly.pdbx_strand_id
1 'polypeptide(L)' 'MTYNFDPEQWLENQVRLLESRRASGELAAADFERERAVLERRYEEMVARLDGSFQIPGPRSGSREGDGGASGEKP' A
#
# COMPACT_ATOMS: atom_id res chain seq x y z
N MET A 1 -26.79 -8.55 10.48
CA MET A 1 -25.98 -8.45 9.25
C MET A 1 -24.53 -8.35 9.65
N THR A 2 -23.75 -9.42 9.53
CA THR A 2 -22.29 -9.34 9.57
C THR A 2 -21.84 -8.65 8.29
N TYR A 3 -21.29 -7.45 8.42
CA TYR A 3 -20.67 -6.75 7.31
C TYR A 3 -19.32 -7.44 7.06
N ASN A 4 -19.31 -8.44 6.17
CA ASN A 4 -18.07 -8.98 5.63
C ASN A 4 -17.51 -7.93 4.69
N PHE A 5 -16.41 -7.32 5.09
CA PHE A 5 -15.71 -6.38 4.23
C PHE A 5 -14.84 -7.19 3.25
N ASP A 6 -15.29 -7.25 2.00
CA ASP A 6 -14.58 -7.91 0.91
C ASP A 6 -13.81 -6.88 0.08
N PRO A 7 -12.47 -6.81 0.20
CA PRO A 7 -11.65 -5.83 -0.51
C PRO A 7 -11.72 -6.02 -2.03
N GLU A 8 -11.90 -7.26 -2.49
CA GLU A 8 -12.09 -7.58 -3.92
C GLU A 8 -13.36 -6.95 -4.45
N GLN A 9 -14.49 -7.14 -3.75
CA GLN A 9 -15.76 -6.57 -4.14
C GLN A 9 -15.76 -5.02 -4.06
N TRP A 10 -15.00 -4.45 -3.15
CA TRP A 10 -14.78 -3.01 -3.12
C TRP A 10 -14.08 -2.52 -4.40
N LEU A 11 -12.98 -3.17 -4.81
CA LEU A 11 -12.22 -2.77 -5.99
C LEU A 11 -13.06 -2.88 -7.26
N GLU A 12 -13.78 -3.99 -7.43
CA GLU A 12 -14.70 -4.18 -8.56
C GLU A 12 -15.76 -3.09 -8.66
N ASN A 13 -16.35 -2.69 -7.53
CA ASN A 13 -17.32 -1.61 -7.50
C ASN A 13 -16.71 -0.26 -7.88
N GLN A 14 -15.48 0.05 -7.42
CA GLN A 14 -14.80 1.29 -7.76
C GLN A 14 -14.42 1.34 -9.25
N VAL A 15 -13.93 0.23 -9.82
CA VAL A 15 -13.59 0.13 -11.25
C VAL A 15 -14.85 0.32 -12.10
N ARG A 16 -15.97 -0.33 -11.75
CA ARG A 16 -17.24 -0.14 -12.46
C ARG A 16 -17.72 1.31 -12.45
N LEU A 17 -17.54 2.03 -11.34
CA LEU A 17 -17.89 3.44 -11.25
C LEU A 17 -17.02 4.31 -12.18
N LEU A 18 -15.71 4.03 -12.25
CA LEU A 18 -14.79 4.69 -13.17
C LEU A 18 -15.11 4.38 -14.63
N GLU A 19 -15.45 3.13 -14.95
CA GLU A 19 -15.85 2.73 -16.29
C GLU A 19 -17.12 3.45 -16.72
N SER A 20 -18.09 3.59 -15.82
CA SER A 20 -19.32 4.36 -16.10
C SER A 20 -19.00 5.83 -16.39
N ARG A 21 -18.09 6.46 -15.62
CA ARG A 21 -17.66 7.85 -15.86
C ARG A 21 -16.92 8.02 -17.19
N ARG A 22 -16.07 7.05 -17.54
CA ARG A 22 -15.39 7.02 -18.84
C ARG A 22 -16.39 6.84 -19.99
N ALA A 23 -17.38 5.97 -19.83
CA ALA A 23 -18.44 5.75 -20.81
C ALA A 23 -19.31 7.01 -21.02
N SER A 24 -19.53 7.80 -19.97
CA SER A 24 -20.18 9.11 -20.03
C SER A 24 -19.31 10.21 -20.67
N GLY A 25 -18.04 9.94 -20.96
CA GLY A 25 -17.09 10.93 -21.51
C GLY A 25 -16.59 11.95 -20.49
N GLU A 26 -16.94 11.79 -19.21
CA GLU A 26 -16.48 12.66 -18.11
C GLU A 26 -15.02 12.38 -17.71
N LEU A 27 -14.46 11.26 -18.18
CA LEU A 27 -13.12 10.82 -17.83
C LEU A 27 -12.32 10.40 -19.07
N ALA A 28 -11.16 11.04 -19.25
CA ALA A 28 -10.22 10.67 -20.32
C ALA A 28 -9.53 9.33 -20.01
N ALA A 29 -9.04 8.66 -21.04
CA ALA A 29 -8.36 7.36 -20.88
C ALA A 29 -7.13 7.44 -19.96
N ALA A 30 -6.35 8.53 -20.07
CA ALA A 30 -5.18 8.73 -19.22
C ALA A 30 -5.53 8.94 -17.73
N ASP A 31 -6.63 9.65 -17.46
CA ASP A 31 -7.12 9.85 -16.09
C ASP A 31 -7.74 8.58 -15.51
N PHE A 32 -8.44 7.81 -16.34
CA PHE A 32 -8.94 6.49 -15.97
C PHE A 32 -7.82 5.55 -15.50
N GLU A 33 -6.72 5.46 -16.25
CA GLU A 33 -5.59 4.61 -15.87
C GLU A 33 -4.90 5.11 -14.59
N ARG A 34 -4.77 6.43 -14.42
CA ARG A 34 -4.25 7.01 -13.16
C ARG A 34 -5.13 6.69 -11.97
N GLU A 35 -6.44 6.90 -12.08
CA GLU A 35 -7.37 6.62 -10.98
C GLU A 35 -7.45 5.14 -10.67
N ARG A 36 -7.42 4.28 -11.70
CA ARG A 36 -7.36 2.83 -11.52
C ARG A 36 -6.10 2.41 -10.75
N ALA A 37 -4.93 2.91 -11.11
CA ALA A 37 -3.68 2.59 -10.40
C ALA A 37 -3.72 3.02 -8.92
N VAL A 38 -4.39 4.13 -8.60
CA VAL A 38 -4.59 4.57 -7.21
C VAL A 38 -5.50 3.60 -6.45
N LEU A 39 -6.57 3.11 -7.08
CA LEU A 39 -7.48 2.13 -6.48
C LEU A 39 -6.80 0.79 -6.23
N GLU A 40 -5.99 0.31 -7.19
CA GLU A 40 -5.21 -0.91 -7.06
C GLU A 40 -4.23 -0.82 -5.88
N ARG A 41 -3.50 0.30 -5.75
CA ARG A 41 -2.63 0.53 -4.58
C ARG A 41 -3.40 0.51 -3.26
N ARG A 42 -4.59 1.10 -3.21
CA ARG A 42 -5.42 1.11 -2.00
C ARG A 42 -5.97 -0.27 -1.68
N TYR A 43 -6.33 -1.06 -2.69
CA TYR A 43 -6.69 -2.46 -2.51
C TYR A 43 -5.53 -3.23 -1.88
N GLU A 44 -4.31 -3.09 -2.40
CA GLU A 44 -3.12 -3.72 -1.82
C GLU A 44 -2.90 -3.30 -0.35
N GLU A 45 -3.05 -2.01 -0.02
CA GLU A 45 -2.96 -1.53 1.36
C GLU A 45 -4.05 -2.10 2.29
N MET A 46 -5.25 -2.38 1.76
CA MET A 46 -6.34 -2.97 2.54
C MET A 46 -6.14 -4.47 2.72
N VAL A 47 -5.72 -5.18 1.67
CA VAL A 47 -5.37 -6.60 1.73
C VAL A 47 -4.19 -6.83 2.66
N ALA A 48 -3.14 -6.01 2.59
CA ALA A 48 -1.98 -6.12 3.47
C ALA A 48 -2.33 -5.92 4.95
N ARG A 49 -3.34 -5.09 5.26
CA ARG A 49 -3.87 -4.95 6.62
C ARG A 49 -4.67 -6.18 7.08
N LEU A 50 -5.47 -6.77 6.19
CA LEU A 50 -6.29 -7.95 6.48
C LEU A 50 -5.44 -9.22 6.65
N ASP A 51 -4.40 -9.37 5.83
CA ASP A 51 -3.47 -10.49 5.88
C ASP A 51 -2.47 -10.38 7.06
N GLY A 52 -2.43 -9.24 7.75
CA GLY A 52 -1.50 -8.99 8.87
C GLY A 52 -0.03 -8.85 8.44
N SER A 53 0.27 -9.02 7.15
CA SER A 53 1.61 -8.99 6.55
C SER A 53 2.17 -7.58 6.32
N PHE A 54 1.42 -6.51 6.63
CA PHE A 54 1.98 -5.17 6.66
C PHE A 54 3.00 -5.06 7.80
N GLN A 55 4.25 -5.43 7.53
CA GLN A 55 5.37 -5.04 8.36
C GLN A 55 5.44 -3.52 8.32
N ILE A 56 4.97 -2.88 9.40
CA ILE A 56 5.30 -1.49 9.70
C ILE A 56 6.81 -1.40 9.51
N PRO A 57 7.33 -0.50 8.66
CA PRO A 57 8.77 -0.32 8.57
C PRO A 57 9.25 -0.05 9.99
N GLY A 58 10.00 -1.01 10.54
CA GLY A 58 10.48 -0.95 11.91
C GLY A 58 11.13 0.41 12.13
N PRO A 59 10.99 1.02 13.34
CA PRO A 59 11.53 2.34 13.62
C PRO A 59 12.94 2.37 13.09
N ARG A 60 13.25 3.30 12.17
CA ARG A 60 14.52 3.34 11.44
C ARG A 60 15.62 2.93 12.38
N SER A 61 16.15 1.72 12.20
CA SER A 61 17.40 1.31 12.81
C SER A 61 18.43 2.21 12.14
N GLY A 62 18.61 3.39 12.75
CA GLY A 62 19.75 4.24 12.54
C GLY A 62 20.94 3.41 12.92
N SER A 63 21.48 2.71 11.92
CA SER A 63 22.81 2.17 11.94
C SER A 63 23.74 3.35 12.19
N ARG A 64 24.03 3.63 13.46
CA ARG A 64 25.16 4.46 13.83
C ARG A 64 26.34 3.53 14.03
N GLU A 65 27.09 3.44 12.95
CA GLU A 65 28.56 3.48 12.95
C GLU A 65 29.23 2.45 13.86
N GLY A 66 29.85 1.47 13.21
CA GLY A 66 30.97 0.77 13.82
C GLY A 66 32.03 1.79 14.20
N ASP A 67 32.43 1.76 15.47
CA ASP A 67 33.73 2.24 15.90
C ASP A 67 34.52 1.00 16.31
N GLY A 68 35.42 0.61 15.41
CA GLY A 68 36.44 -0.39 15.67
C GLY A 68 37.74 0.31 16.06
N GLY A 69 38.37 -0.18 17.12
CA GLY A 69 39.73 0.16 17.56
C GLY A 69 39.75 0.66 19.00
N ALA A 70 40.63 0.25 19.91
CA ALA A 70 41.78 -0.63 19.81
C ALA A 70 42.17 -1.10 21.23
N SER A 71 42.76 -2.30 21.28
CA SER A 71 43.96 -2.70 22.05
C SER A 71 44.16 -2.32 23.54
N GLY A 72 44.42 -3.36 24.35
CA GLY A 72 45.18 -3.30 25.63
C GLY A 72 44.39 -2.70 26.79
N GLU A 73 44.51 -3.10 28.05
CA GLU A 73 45.62 -3.70 28.78
C GLU A 73 45.04 -4.18 30.13
N LYS A 74 45.45 -5.36 30.60
CA LYS A 74 45.20 -5.82 31.97
C LYS A 74 46.37 -5.35 32.85
N PRO A 75 46.09 -5.03 34.12
CA PRO A 75 46.80 -5.71 35.20
C PRO A 75 45.87 -6.55 36.08
#